data_AF-A0AAN0RHM2-F1
#
_entry.id   AF-A0AAN0RHM2-F1
#
_cell.length_a   1.000
_cell.length_b   1.000
_cell.length_c   1.000
_cell.angle_alpha   90.00
_cell.angle_beta   90.00
_cell.angle_gamma   90.00
#
_symmetry.space_group_name_H-M   'P 1'
#
loop_
_entity.id
_entity.type
_entity.pdbx_description
1 polymer ?
#
loop_
_entity_poly.entity_id
_entity_poly.type
_entity_poly.pdbx_seq_one_letter_code
_entity_poly.pdbx_strand_id
1 'polypeptide(L)' 'MNEEFTAKGNVQIIDLPQIQDSRGDLTFVEGGNHIPFYIARVYYLYNVPVDAERGGHAHRDLEQVVFALSGSFRENRDA' A
#
# COMPACT_ATOMS: atom_id res chain seq x y z
N MET A 1 20.66 1.70 18.14
CA MET A 1 20.01 1.16 16.94
C MET A 1 18.98 0.18 17.45
N ASN A 2 17.75 0.65 17.62
CA ASN A 2 16.69 -0.14 18.24
C ASN A 2 15.79 -0.58 17.09
N GLU A 3 15.88 -1.85 16.73
CA GLU A 3 14.93 -2.46 15.81
C GLU A 3 13.65 -2.69 16.60
N GLU A 4 12.70 -1.76 16.44
CA GLU A 4 11.33 -1.96 16.87
C GLU A 4 10.69 -2.94 15.88
N PHE A 5 10.69 -4.23 16.24
CA PHE A 5 10.06 -5.28 15.45
C PHE A 5 8.54 -5.06 15.45
N THR A 6 8.02 -4.41 14.40
CA THR A 6 6.58 -4.34 14.13
C THR A 6 6.05 -5.76 13.91
N ALA A 7 5.02 -6.13 14.67
CA ALA A 7 4.39 -7.44 14.58
C ALA A 7 3.96 -7.78 13.15
N LYS A 8 4.33 -8.97 12.65
CA LYS A 8 3.78 -9.56 11.42
C LYS A 8 2.25 -9.63 11.57
N GLY A 9 1.52 -8.91 10.72
CA GLY A 9 0.05 -8.97 10.61
C GLY A 9 -0.72 -7.70 10.94
N ASN A 10 -0.07 -6.60 11.35
CA ASN A 10 -0.78 -5.34 11.59
C ASN A 10 -0.89 -4.49 10.32
N VAL A 11 -2.13 -4.22 9.89
CA VAL A 11 -2.42 -3.25 8.83
C VAL A 11 -2.29 -1.84 9.38
N GLN A 12 -1.46 -1.03 8.73
CA GLN A 12 -1.17 0.35 9.14
C GLN A 12 -1.54 1.31 8.01
N ILE A 13 -2.02 2.50 8.37
CA ILE A 13 -2.11 3.62 7.43
C ILE A 13 -0.74 4.28 7.40
N ILE A 14 -0.27 4.60 6.19
CA ILE A 14 1.03 5.22 5.96
C ILE A 14 0.78 6.62 5.41
N ASP A 15 1.28 7.62 6.13
CA ASP A 15 1.31 8.99 5.65
C ASP A 15 2.50 9.17 4.72
N LEU A 16 2.25 9.68 3.51
CA LEU A 16 3.27 9.89 2.50
C LEU A 16 3.46 11.38 2.22
N PRO A 17 4.68 11.80 1.82
CA PRO A 17 4.92 13.18 1.44
C PRO A 17 4.07 13.57 0.22
N GLN A 18 3.52 14.78 0.25
CA GLN A 18 2.81 15.40 -0.85
C GLN A 18 3.47 16.73 -1.18
N ILE A 19 3.98 16.85 -2.41
CA ILE A 19 4.49 18.09 -2.97
C ILE A 19 3.41 18.65 -3.88
N GLN A 20 2.94 19.86 -3.60
CA GLN A 20 1.89 20.51 -4.36
C GLN A 20 2.42 21.80 -5.00
N ASP A 21 2.18 21.96 -6.30
CA ASP A 21 2.43 23.21 -7.01
C ASP A 21 1.42 23.45 -8.15
N SER A 22 1.61 24.51 -8.94
CA SER A 22 0.69 24.88 -10.02
C SER A 22 0.53 23.83 -11.14
N ARG A 23 1.40 22.83 -11.18
CA ARG A 23 1.36 21.71 -12.14
C ARG A 23 0.55 20.52 -11.61
N GLY A 24 0.22 20.52 -10.32
CA GLY A 24 -0.51 19.46 -9.63
C GLY A 24 0.23 18.92 -8.42
N ASP A 25 -0.14 17.69 -8.04
CA ASP A 25 0.33 17.02 -6.83
C ASP A 25 1.26 15.86 -7.17
N LEU A 26 2.34 15.74 -6.39
CA LEU A 26 3.31 14.66 -6.48
C LEU A 26 3.46 14.00 -5.11
N THR A 27 3.28 12.68 -5.09
CA THR A 27 3.66 11.82 -3.97
C THR A 27 4.67 10.79 -4.46
N PHE A 28 5.67 10.51 -3.64
CA PHE A 28 6.71 9.52 -3.93
C PHE A 28 6.86 8.55 -2.77
N VAL A 29 7.40 7.37 -3.08
CA VAL A 29 7.61 6.28 -2.11
C VAL A 29 8.97 5.68 -2.36
N GLU A 30 9.72 5.48 -1.29
CA GLU A 30 11.05 4.88 -1.32
C GLU A 30 11.07 3.68 -0.37
N GLY A 31 11.47 2.52 -0.89
CA GLY A 31 11.60 1.30 -0.10
C GLY A 31 12.69 1.42 0.96
N GLY A 32 12.41 0.97 2.17
CA GLY A 32 13.31 1.10 3.33
C GLY A 32 13.38 2.50 3.93
N ASN A 33 12.60 3.47 3.43
CA ASN A 33 12.47 4.81 4.00
C ASN A 33 11.01 5.10 4.40
N HIS A 34 10.12 5.21 3.42
CA HIS A 34 8.69 5.48 3.67
C HIS A 34 7.89 4.22 4.02
N ILE A 35 8.36 3.07 3.55
CA ILE A 35 7.79 1.75 3.81
C ILE A 35 8.88 0.84 4.37
N PRO A 36 8.57 -0.10 5.27
CA PRO A 36 9.57 -0.88 6.02
C PRO A 36 10.22 -2.01 5.20
N PHE A 37 10.02 -2.07 3.89
CA PHE A 37 10.55 -3.10 3.00
C PHE A 37 11.08 -2.50 1.69
N TYR A 38 11.97 -3.25 1.02
CA TYR A 38 12.46 -2.89 -0.31
C TYR A 38 11.44 -3.27 -1.39
N ILE A 39 11.26 -2.38 -2.37
CA ILE A 39 10.31 -2.61 -3.47
C ILE A 39 10.93 -3.59 -4.46
N ALA A 40 10.45 -4.84 -4.45
CA ALA A 40 10.84 -5.85 -5.44
C ALA A 40 9.88 -5.90 -6.66
N ARG A 41 8.65 -5.40 -6.51
CA ARG A 41 7.62 -5.46 -7.55
C ARG A 41 6.58 -4.34 -7.38
N VAL A 42 6.14 -3.77 -8.50
CA VAL A 42 5.00 -2.86 -8.59
C VAL A 42 4.01 -3.41 -9.62
N TYR A 43 2.72 -3.39 -9.30
CA TYR A 43 1.65 -3.80 -10.21
C TYR A 43 0.41 -2.94 -9.99
N TYR A 44 -0.44 -2.87 -11.01
CA TYR A 44 -1.65 -2.07 -10.99
C TYR A 44 -2.85 -2.93 -11.38
N LEU A 45 -3.95 -2.75 -10.66
CA LEU A 45 -5.25 -3.24 -11.07
C LEU A 45 -6.01 -2.09 -11.70
N TYR A 46 -6.53 -2.31 -12.89
CA TYR A 46 -7.29 -1.32 -13.66
C TYR A 46 -8.48 -1.98 -14.33
N ASN A 47 -9.50 -1.19 -14.67
CA ASN A 47 -10.78 -1.66 -15.21
C ASN A 47 -11.44 -2.76 -14.36
N VAL A 48 -11.35 -2.63 -13.04
CA VAL A 48 -12.03 -3.53 -12.10
C VAL A 48 -13.50 -3.12 -12.05
N PRO A 49 -14.47 -4.02 -12.33
CA PRO A 49 -15.88 -3.72 -12.20
C PRO A 49 -16.25 -3.30 -10.76
N VAL A 50 -17.24 -2.42 -10.61
CA VAL A 50 -17.63 -1.86 -9.30
C VAL A 50 -18.01 -2.95 -8.29
N ASP A 51 -18.70 -3.99 -8.74
CA ASP A 51 -19.18 -5.09 -7.89
C ASP A 51 -18.20 -6.29 -7.85
N ALA A 52 -16.96 -6.11 -8.32
CA ALA A 52 -15.98 -7.18 -8.30
C ALA A 52 -15.30 -7.29 -6.93
N GLU A 53 -15.36 -8.48 -6.34
CA GLU A 53 -14.58 -8.83 -5.16
C GLU A 53 -13.31 -9.59 -5.56
N ARG A 54 -12.21 -9.33 -4.85
CA ARG A 54 -10.93 -10.03 -5.00
C ARG A 54 -10.34 -10.29 -3.62
N GLY A 55 -9.66 -11.42 -3.46
CA GLY A 55 -9.08 -11.83 -2.18
C GLY A 55 -9.23 -13.32 -1.94
N GLY A 56 -9.57 -13.71 -0.71
CA GLY A 56 -9.78 -15.11 -0.31
C GLY A 56 -8.50 -15.94 -0.19
N HIS A 57 -7.35 -15.27 -0.04
CA HIS A 57 -6.06 -15.91 0.15
C HIS A 57 -5.20 -15.08 1.10
N ALA A 58 -4.24 -15.74 1.75
CA ALA A 58 -3.27 -15.11 2.64
C ALA A 58 -1.86 -15.26 2.06
N HIS A 59 -0.99 -14.30 2.39
CA HIS A 59 0.41 -14.37 2.06
C HIS A 59 1.25 -14.71 3.30
N ARG A 60 2.24 -15.59 3.12
CA ARG A 60 3.12 -16.02 4.22
C ARG A 60 4.22 -15.01 4.53
N ASP A 61 4.88 -14.52 3.49
CA ASP A 61 6.08 -13.69 3.59
C ASP A 61 6.00 -12.38 2.79
N LEU A 62 4.86 -12.12 2.14
CA LEU A 62 4.69 -10.92 1.33
C LEU A 62 4.31 -9.72 2.21
N GLU A 63 5.06 -8.64 2.09
CA GLU A 63 4.70 -7.31 2.59
C GLU A 63 4.20 -6.45 1.43
N GLN A 64 3.12 -5.71 1.65
CA GLN A 64 2.45 -4.93 0.61
C GLN A 64 2.01 -3.57 1.15
N VAL A 65 2.05 -2.57 0.28
CA VAL A 65 1.36 -1.30 0.45
C VAL A 65 0.39 -1.15 -0.72
N VAL A 66 -0.83 -0.72 -0.45
CA VAL A 66 -1.90 -0.61 -1.45
C VAL A 66 -2.33 0.84 -1.58
N PHE A 67 -2.44 1.32 -2.82
CA PHE A 67 -2.85 2.68 -3.14
C PHE A 67 -4.11 2.69 -4.01
N ALA A 68 -5.10 3.49 -3.63
CA ALA A 68 -6.21 3.85 -4.50
C ALA A 68 -5.77 5.01 -5.41
N LEU A 69 -5.13 4.70 -6.54
CA LEU A 69 -4.64 5.73 -7.47
C LEU A 69 -5.77 6.57 -8.08
N SER A 70 -6.94 5.98 -8.26
CA SER A 70 -8.16 6.65 -8.70
C SER A 70 -9.36 5.89 -8.16
N GLY A 71 -10.38 6.62 -7.70
CA GLY A 71 -11.56 6.04 -7.06
C GLY A 71 -11.29 5.57 -5.64
N SER A 72 -11.97 4.50 -5.22
CA SER A 72 -11.86 3.93 -3.88
C SER A 72 -12.15 2.44 -3.90
N PHE A 73 -11.66 1.72 -2.90
CA PHE A 73 -11.99 0.32 -2.63
C PHE A 73 -12.11 0.09 -1.12
N ARG A 74 -12.71 -1.02 -0.72
CA ARG A 74 -12.74 -1.48 0.67
C ARG A 74 -11.89 -2.73 0.78
N GLU A 75 -11.07 -2.78 1.83
CA GLU A 75 -10.29 -3.94 2.21
C GLU A 75 -10.81 -4.45 3.55
N ASN A 76 -11.18 -5.74 3.60
CA ASN A 76 -11.61 -6.39 4.84
C ASN A 76 -10.38 -6.97 5.54
N ARG A 77 -10.22 -6.63 6.82
CA ARG A 77 -9.03 -7.00 7.63
C ARG A 77 -9.23 -8.27 8.46
N ASP A 78 -10.39 -8.93 8.31
CA ASP A 78 -10.84 -10.04 9.16
C ASP A 78 -10.58 -11.44 8.54
N ALA A 79 -9.62 -11.57 7.63
CA ALA A 79 -9.28 -12.83 6.94
C ALA A 79 -7.91 -13.38 7.34
#